data_AF-A0A399ZC18-F1
#
_entry.id   AF-A0A399ZC18-F1
#
_cell.length_a   1.000
_cell.length_b   1.000
_cell.length_c   1.000
_cell.angle_alpha   90.00
_cell.angle_beta   90.00
_cell.angle_gamma   90.00
#
_symmetry.space_group_name_H-M   'P 1'
#
loop_
_entity.id
_entity.type
_entity.pdbx_description
1 polymer ?
#
loop_
_entity_poly.entity_id
_entity_poly.type
_entity_poly.pdbx_seq_one_letter_code
_entity_poly.pdbx_strand_id
1 'polypeptide(L)'
;MFENERGDARRVNEDMVAILLQDARKLRVVVLNACQGAQTSTQNPFAGTAPRLVQAGFPAVLAMQFKISDQAALDFSAEFYKTLADGYPVDAATNEAR
;
A
#
# COMPACT_ATOMS: atom_id res chain seq x y z
N MET A 1 -0.55 7.59 9.05
CA MET A 1 -0.16 7.96 10.42
C MET A 1 0.97 7.03 10.81
N PHE A 2 2.12 7.55 11.20
CA PHE A 2 3.31 6.80 11.58
C PHE A 2 3.57 6.99 13.07
N GLU A 3 4.40 6.15 13.66
CA GLU A 3 4.86 6.30 15.04
C GLU A 3 6.15 7.16 15.07
N ASN A 4 6.28 8.04 16.07
CA ASN A 4 7.53 8.79 16.31
C ASN A 4 8.43 8.04 17.31
N GLU A 5 9.62 8.57 17.57
CA GLU A 5 10.60 7.98 18.51
C GLU A 5 10.10 7.85 19.95
N ARG A 6 9.00 8.53 20.32
CA ARG A 6 8.37 8.49 21.65
C ARG A 6 7.17 7.55 21.71
N GLY A 7 6.82 6.92 20.60
CA GLY A 7 5.63 6.07 20.48
C GLY A 7 4.34 6.82 20.13
N ASP A 8 4.40 8.13 19.89
CA ASP A 8 3.20 8.91 19.58
C ASP A 8 2.83 8.86 18.10
N ALA A 9 1.54 8.98 17.84
CA ALA A 9 0.99 9.11 16.50
C ALA A 9 1.42 10.41 15.80
N ARG A 10 2.18 10.29 14.71
CA ARG A 10 2.55 11.37 13.79
C ARG A 10 1.72 11.28 12.51
N ARG A 11 1.05 12.38 12.14
CA ARG A 11 0.48 12.51 10.80
C ARG A 11 1.60 12.73 9.79
N VAL A 12 1.59 11.93 8.74
CA VAL A 12 2.47 12.04 7.59
C VAL A 12 1.59 12.17 6.36
N ASN A 13 2.00 13.00 5.41
CA ASN A 13 1.35 13.08 4.12
C ASN A 13 1.98 12.06 3.16
N GLU A 14 1.31 11.88 2.03
CA GLU A 14 1.69 10.99 0.94
C GLU A 14 3.07 11.30 0.36
N ASP A 15 3.48 12.57 0.32
CA ASP A 15 4.81 13.00 -0.12
C ASP A 15 5.92 12.45 0.78
N MET A 16 5.68 12.49 2.09
CA MET A 16 6.65 11.97 3.04
C MET A 16 6.82 10.47 2.92
N VAL A 17 5.76 9.72 2.57
CA VAL A 17 5.87 8.28 2.28
C VAL A 17 6.73 8.03 1.05
N ALA A 18 6.56 8.82 -0.02
CA ALA A 18 7.39 8.71 -1.21
C ALA A 18 8.86 9.00 -0.93
N ILE A 19 9.15 10.06 -0.14
CA ILE A 19 10.51 10.42 0.29
C ILE A 19 11.15 9.28 1.09
N LEU A 20 10.44 8.66 2.02
CA LEU A 20 10.97 7.56 2.81
C LEU A 20 11.33 6.32 1.97
N LEU A 21 10.65 6.13 0.84
CA LEU A 21 10.85 4.97 -0.03
C LEU A 21 11.81 5.25 -1.21
N GLN A 22 12.25 6.50 -1.41
CA GLN A 22 12.99 6.93 -2.60
C GLN A 22 14.34 6.20 -2.80
N ASP A 23 15.01 5.84 -1.71
CA ASP A 23 16.34 5.22 -1.75
C ASP A 23 16.28 3.70 -1.97
N ALA A 24 15.08 3.11 -1.90
CA ALA A 24 14.87 1.69 -2.10
C ALA A 24 14.88 1.32 -3.60
N ARG A 25 16.04 1.40 -4.25
CA ARG A 25 16.17 1.19 -5.72
C ARG A 25 15.73 -0.19 -6.22
N LYS A 26 15.64 -1.19 -5.34
CA LYS A 26 15.15 -2.54 -5.66
C LYS A 26 13.67 -2.74 -5.33
N LEU A 27 12.97 -1.72 -4.83
CA LEU A 27 11.57 -1.81 -4.47
C LEU A 27 10.73 -2.05 -5.72
N ARG A 28 9.97 -3.14 -5.72
CA ARG A 28 9.14 -3.57 -6.86
C ARG A 28 7.65 -3.41 -6.61
N VAL A 29 7.23 -3.48 -5.36
CA VAL A 29 5.82 -3.33 -4.96
C VAL A 29 5.74 -2.66 -3.59
N VAL A 30 4.78 -1.77 -3.42
CA VAL A 30 4.38 -1.23 -2.12
C VAL A 30 3.02 -1.82 -1.77
N VAL A 31 2.90 -2.49 -0.62
CA VAL A 31 1.62 -3.02 -0.13
C VAL A 31 1.16 -2.15 1.03
N LEU A 32 0.07 -1.41 0.83
CA LEU A 32 -0.57 -0.58 1.84
C LEU A 32 -1.69 -1.37 2.51
N ASN A 33 -1.33 -2.17 3.53
CA ASN A 33 -2.32 -2.85 4.37
C ASN A 33 -2.99 -1.87 5.35
N ALA A 34 -3.70 -0.89 4.80
CA ALA A 34 -4.40 0.14 5.53
C ALA A 34 -5.76 0.38 4.86
N CYS A 35 -6.77 0.69 5.68
CA CYS A 35 -8.08 1.05 5.16
C CYS A 35 -7.97 2.22 4.18
N GLN A 36 -8.69 2.13 3.06
CA GLN A 36 -8.89 3.25 2.13
C GLN A 36 -7.58 3.83 1.53
N GLY A 37 -6.47 3.08 1.52
CA GLY A 37 -5.21 3.52 0.91
C GLY A 37 -5.30 3.79 -0.60
N ALA A 38 -6.29 3.18 -1.27
CA ALA A 38 -6.62 3.41 -2.68
C ALA A 38 -7.80 4.38 -2.88
N GLN A 39 -8.35 4.96 -1.81
CA GLN A 39 -9.46 5.90 -1.94
C GLN A 39 -8.98 7.17 -2.64
N THR A 40 -9.64 7.49 -3.75
CA THR A 40 -9.44 8.73 -4.50
C THR A 40 -10.56 9.72 -4.19
N SER A 41 -10.32 11.01 -4.42
CA SER A 41 -11.36 12.03 -4.28
C SER A 41 -12.00 12.33 -5.63
N THR A 42 -13.29 12.68 -5.65
CA THR A 42 -14.00 13.05 -6.88
C THR A 42 -13.46 14.31 -7.54
N GLN A 43 -12.78 15.17 -6.78
CA GLN A 43 -12.17 16.42 -7.26
C GLN A 43 -10.71 16.23 -7.68
N ASN A 44 -10.03 15.23 -7.12
CA ASN A 44 -8.65 14.88 -7.43
C ASN A 44 -8.48 13.35 -7.40
N PRO A 45 -8.43 12.68 -8.57
CA PRO A 45 -8.25 11.23 -8.66
C PRO A 45 -6.88 10.76 -8.19
N PHE A 46 -5.95 11.69 -7.93
CA PHE A 46 -4.64 11.44 -7.35
C PHE A 46 -4.56 11.78 -5.86
N ALA A 47 -5.66 12.21 -5.24
CA ALA A 47 -5.74 12.29 -3.80
C ALA A 47 -5.68 10.85 -3.24
N GLY A 48 -4.80 10.60 -2.27
CA GLY A 48 -4.60 9.28 -1.67
C GLY A 48 -3.15 8.80 -1.79
N THR A 49 -2.76 7.93 -0.87
CA THR A 49 -1.37 7.46 -0.77
C THR A 49 -0.96 6.64 -1.99
N ALA A 50 -1.80 5.73 -2.47
CA ALA A 50 -1.44 4.88 -3.61
C ALA A 50 -1.26 5.65 -4.92
N PRO A 51 -2.19 6.52 -5.36
CA PRO A 51 -1.98 7.34 -6.55
C PRO A 51 -0.72 8.21 -6.49
N ARG A 52 -0.39 8.78 -5.32
CA ARG A 52 0.81 9.59 -5.16
C ARG A 52 2.10 8.79 -5.29
N LEU A 53 2.14 7.58 -4.75
CA LEU A 53 3.30 6.70 -4.89
C LEU A 53 3.50 6.28 -6.36
N VAL A 54 2.42 6.01 -7.09
CA VAL A 54 2.53 5.78 -8.54
C VAL A 54 3.12 7.00 -9.26
N GLN A 55 2.66 8.22 -8.92
CA GLN A 55 3.24 9.46 -9.48
C GLN A 55 4.71 9.65 -9.12
N ALA A 56 5.13 9.20 -7.93
CA ALA A 56 6.52 9.25 -7.50
C ALA A 56 7.44 8.23 -8.20
N GLY A 57 6.88 7.37 -9.08
CA GLY A 57 7.64 6.43 -9.90
C GLY A 57 7.76 5.03 -9.31
N PHE A 58 6.99 4.68 -8.29
CA PHE A 58 6.99 3.32 -7.74
C PHE A 58 6.33 2.34 -8.73
N PRO A 59 6.94 1.17 -9.03
CA PRO A 59 6.48 0.30 -10.11
C PRO A 59 5.08 -0.31 -9.93
N ALA A 60 4.69 -0.58 -8.68
CA ALA A 60 3.39 -1.14 -8.34
C ALA A 60 3.00 -0.76 -6.91
N VAL A 61 1.71 -0.48 -6.70
CA VAL A 61 1.14 -0.20 -5.38
C VAL A 61 -0.16 -0.99 -5.22
N LEU A 62 -0.21 -1.84 -4.20
CA LEU A 62 -1.41 -2.55 -3.78
C LEU A 62 -2.02 -1.83 -2.58
N ALA A 63 -3.29 -1.43 -2.68
CA ALA A 63 -3.96 -0.68 -1.63
C ALA A 63 -5.47 -0.92 -1.62
N MET A 64 -6.09 -0.77 -0.44
CA MET A 64 -7.47 -1.15 -0.21
C MET A 64 -8.38 0.03 -0.57
N GLN A 65 -9.40 -0.22 -1.39
CA GLN A 65 -10.36 0.81 -1.83
C GLN A 65 -11.41 1.11 -0.75
N PHE A 66 -11.71 0.12 0.09
CA PHE A 66 -12.68 0.21 1.17
C PHE A 66 -12.03 -0.08 2.52
N LYS A 67 -12.82 0.05 3.59
CA LYS A 67 -12.44 -0.50 4.89
C LYS A 67 -12.36 -2.03 4.77
N ILE A 68 -11.33 -2.59 5.36
CA ILE A 68 -11.12 -4.04 5.48
C ILE A 68 -11.15 -4.38 6.98
N SER A 69 -11.73 -5.52 7.35
CA SER A 69 -11.65 -5.99 8.74
C SER A 69 -10.26 -6.54 9.02
N ASP A 70 -9.84 -6.57 10.29
CA ASP A 70 -8.52 -7.09 10.66
C ASP A 70 -8.35 -8.55 10.21
N GLN A 71 -9.38 -9.39 10.38
CA GLN A 71 -9.35 -10.77 9.94
C GLN A 71 -9.19 -10.87 8.42
N ALA A 72 -9.96 -10.11 7.64
CA ALA A 72 -9.85 -10.11 6.19
C ALA A 72 -8.47 -9.58 5.73
N ALA A 73 -7.90 -8.62 6.43
CA ALA A 73 -6.55 -8.12 6.14
C ALA A 73 -5.47 -9.15 6.41
N LEU A 74 -5.62 -9.96 7.48
CA LEU A 74 -4.74 -11.07 7.79
C LEU A 74 -4.83 -12.17 6.73
N ASP A 75 -6.04 -12.61 6.41
CA ASP A 75 -6.29 -13.68 5.42
C ASP A 75 -5.79 -13.26 4.03
N PHE A 76 -6.11 -12.04 3.60
CA PHE A 76 -5.62 -11.46 2.36
C PHE A 76 -4.09 -11.43 2.31
N SER A 77 -3.45 -10.91 3.38
CA SER A 77 -1.99 -10.80 3.41
C SER A 77 -1.32 -12.17 3.36
N ALA A 78 -1.88 -13.16 4.08
CA ALA A 78 -1.35 -14.52 4.09
C ALA A 78 -1.36 -15.14 2.69
N GLU A 79 -2.50 -15.11 1.99
CA GLU A 79 -2.59 -15.70 0.64
C GLU A 79 -1.82 -14.89 -0.39
N PHE A 80 -1.84 -13.56 -0.31
CA PHE A 80 -1.09 -12.67 -1.20
C PHE A 80 0.42 -12.93 -1.12
N TYR A 81 0.98 -12.92 0.10
CA TYR A 81 2.42 -13.13 0.27
C TYR A 81 2.85 -14.55 -0.05
N LYS A 82 2.02 -15.56 0.24
CA LYS A 82 2.25 -16.95 -0.14
C LYS A 82 2.33 -17.08 -1.66
N THR A 83 1.32 -16.61 -2.38
CA THR A 83 1.27 -16.67 -3.85
C THR A 83 2.42 -15.89 -4.49
N LEU A 84 2.78 -14.74 -3.92
CA LEU A 84 3.94 -13.97 -4.37
C LEU A 84 5.26 -14.73 -4.14
N ALA A 85 5.42 -15.41 -3.01
CA ALA A 85 6.59 -16.22 -2.70
C ALA A 85 6.71 -17.44 -3.62
N ASP A 86 5.59 -17.98 -4.10
CA ASP A 86 5.53 -19.05 -5.10
C ASP A 86 5.90 -18.55 -6.52
N GLY A 87 6.20 -17.26 -6.69
CA GLY A 87 6.72 -16.67 -7.93
C GLY A 87 5.66 -16.15 -8.89
N TYR A 88 4.40 -16.10 -8.45
CA TYR A 88 3.31 -15.53 -9.25
C TYR A 88 3.43 -14.00 -9.34
N PRO A 89 2.95 -13.39 -10.44
CA PRO A 89 2.94 -11.93 -10.58
C PRO A 89 1.95 -11.29 -9.60
N VAL A 90 2.14 -9.99 -9.33
CA VAL A 90 1.41 -9.24 -8.28
C VAL A 90 -0.11 -9.21 -8.53
N ASP A 91 -0.54 -9.15 -9.79
CA ASP A 91 -1.95 -9.18 -10.17
C ASP A 91 -2.59 -10.55 -9.93
N ALA A 92 -1.88 -11.64 -10.24
CA ALA A 92 -2.32 -12.99 -9.91
C ALA A 92 -2.41 -13.20 -8.39
N ALA A 93 -1.37 -12.80 -7.65
CA ALA A 93 -1.38 -12.88 -6.18
C ALA A 93 -2.52 -12.06 -5.55
N THR A 94 -2.89 -10.93 -6.14
CA THR A 94 -4.03 -10.12 -5.70
C THR A 94 -5.37 -10.82 -5.96
N ASN A 95 -5.49 -11.53 -7.08
CA ASN A 95 -6.72 -12.26 -7.43
C ASN A 95 -6.92 -13.50 -6.56
N GLU A 96 -5.86 -14.25 -6.25
CA GLU A 96 -5.94 -15.42 -5.35
C GLU A 96 -6.31 -15.02 -3.91
N ALA A 97 -5.90 -13.82 -3.47
CA ALA A 97 -6.17 -13.32 -2.13
C ALA A 97 -7.55 -12.66 -1.94
N ARG A 98 -8.37 -12.55 -2.99
CA ARG A 98 -9.62 -11.75 -3.01
C ARG A 98 -10.80 -12.40 -2.28
#